data_AF-A0A9X5C450-F1
#
_entry.id   AF-A0A9X5C450-F1
#
_cell.length_a   1.000
_cell.length_b   1.000
_cell.length_c   1.000
_cell.angle_alpha   90.00
_cell.angle_beta   90.00
_cell.angle_gamma   90.00
#
_symmetry.space_group_name_H-M   'P 1'
#
loop_
_entity.id
_entity.type
_entity.pdbx_description
1 polymer ?
#
loop_
_entity_poly.entity_id
_entity_poly.type
_entity_poly.pdbx_seq_one_letter_code
_entity_poly.pdbx_strand_id
1 'polypeptide(L)'
;MKVVEKAVMPNGTEIQLEDWRDHNTKEYHDLYGLIIGAYPIAKNTVKHKWIESGDIFRLSICMNQYTGYSNNDVKADFEALKSGEKSLEDLKNYFWNGEKDMWLLGMNIEYKDW
;
A
#
# COMPACT_ATOMS: atom_id res chain seq x y z
N MET A 1 5.62 9.37 12.13
CA MET A 1 5.10 8.03 11.77
C MET A 1 5.57 7.06 12.84
N LYS A 2 4.71 6.15 13.27
CA LYS A 2 5.06 5.06 14.19
C LYS A 2 4.72 3.73 13.53
N VAL A 3 5.67 2.79 13.50
CA VAL A 3 5.38 1.42 13.07
C VAL A 3 4.69 0.70 14.23
N VAL A 4 3.45 0.27 14.00
CA VAL A 4 2.64 -0.47 14.97
C VAL A 4 3.01 -1.95 14.94
N GLU A 5 3.12 -2.51 13.73
CA GLU A 5 3.42 -3.93 13.52
C GLU A 5 4.20 -4.13 12.22
N LYS A 6 5.05 -5.16 12.18
CA LYS A 6 5.70 -5.66 10.97
C LYS A 6 5.34 -7.13 10.78
N ALA A 7 5.11 -7.54 9.53
CA ALA A 7 4.84 -8.92 9.18
C ALA A 7 5.42 -9.25 7.80
N VAL A 8 5.42 -10.53 7.47
CA VAL A 8 5.80 -11.04 6.16
C VAL A 8 4.62 -11.84 5.62
N MET A 9 4.14 -11.46 4.44
CA MET A 9 3.08 -12.18 3.73
C MET A 9 3.58 -13.58 3.31
N PRO A 10 2.69 -14.57 3.06
CA PRO A 10 3.12 -15.91 2.64
C PRO A 10 3.97 -15.96 1.36
N ASN A 11 3.87 -14.96 0.49
CA ASN A 11 4.69 -14.84 -0.72
C ASN A 11 6.08 -14.21 -0.48
N GLY A 12 6.44 -13.90 0.78
CA GLY A 12 7.71 -13.29 1.17
C GLY A 12 7.72 -11.75 1.16
N THR A 13 6.62 -11.09 0.81
CA THR A 13 6.53 -9.62 0.82
C THR A 13 6.49 -9.09 2.25
N GLU A 14 7.41 -8.18 2.60
CA GLU A 14 7.35 -7.49 3.88
C GLU A 14 6.22 -6.45 3.90
N ILE A 15 5.49 -6.38 5.01
CA ILE A 15 4.43 -5.39 5.24
C ILE A 15 4.57 -4.76 6.62
N GLN A 16 4.14 -3.51 6.74
CA GLN A 16 4.13 -2.75 7.98
C GLN A 16 2.76 -2.10 8.18
N LEU A 17 2.22 -2.20 9.39
CA LEU A 17 1.10 -1.38 9.82
C LEU A 17 1.67 -0.12 10.46
N GLU A 18 1.41 1.03 9.86
CA GLU A 18 1.95 2.33 10.26
C GLU A 18 0.83 3.23 10.79
N ASP A 19 1.12 3.97 11.85
CA ASP A 19 0.26 5.01 12.41
C ASP A 19 0.83 6.40 12.12
N TRP A 20 0.04 7.19 11.40
CA TRP A 20 0.39 8.54 10.96
C TRP A 20 -0.41 9.63 11.67
N ARG A 21 -1.28 9.29 12.62
CA ARG A 21 -2.17 10.26 13.30
C ARG A 21 -1.45 11.38 14.03
N ASP A 22 -0.19 11.17 14.42
CA ASP A 22 0.65 12.22 15.04
C ASP A 22 0.92 13.42 14.11
N HIS A 23 0.62 13.33 12.81
CA HIS A 23 0.72 14.44 11.86
C HIS A 23 -0.58 15.24 11.72
N ASN A 24 -1.67 14.80 12.35
CA ASN A 24 -2.92 15.55 12.36
C ASN A 24 -2.75 16.86 13.13
N THR A 25 -3.30 17.93 12.57
CA THR A 25 -3.31 19.24 13.23
C THR A 25 -4.69 19.48 13.85
N LYS A 26 -4.84 20.58 14.59
CA LYS A 26 -6.16 20.98 15.11
C LYS A 26 -7.17 21.26 13.99
N GLU A 27 -6.69 21.79 12.86
CA GLU A 27 -7.50 22.12 11.68
C GLU A 27 -7.83 20.86 10.86
N TYR A 28 -6.92 19.89 10.85
CA TYR A 28 -7.02 18.64 10.09
C TYR A 28 -6.84 17.44 11.03
N HIS A 29 -7.82 17.24 11.91
CA HIS A 29 -7.74 16.28 13.02
C HIS A 29 -7.89 14.81 12.58
N ASP A 30 -8.35 14.57 11.35
CA ASP A 30 -8.69 13.26 10.78
C ASP A 30 -8.05 13.02 9.40
N LEU A 31 -7.09 13.85 8.98
CA LEU A 31 -6.44 13.74 7.66
C LEU A 31 -5.57 12.49 7.51
N TYR A 32 -4.81 12.15 8.56
CA TYR A 32 -3.94 10.99 8.62
C TYR A 32 -4.48 9.93 9.58
N GLY A 33 -4.22 8.66 9.25
CA GLY A 33 -4.62 7.51 10.05
C GLY A 33 -3.64 6.35 9.92
N LEU A 34 -4.19 5.14 9.80
CA LEU A 34 -3.42 3.93 9.57
C LEU A 34 -3.10 3.77 8.08
N ILE A 35 -1.92 3.21 7.82
CA ILE A 35 -1.41 2.91 6.49
C ILE A 35 -0.79 1.51 6.51
N ILE A 36 -1.04 0.70 5.48
CA ILE A 36 -0.22 -0.48 5.18
C ILE A 36 0.91 -0.04 4.24
N GLY A 37 2.15 -0.18 4.68
CA GLY A 37 3.33 -0.09 3.83
C GLY A 37 3.76 -1.48 3.40
N ALA A 38 3.61 -1.83 2.12
CA ALA A 38 4.08 -3.09 1.55
C ALA A 38 5.36 -2.88 0.73
N TYR A 39 6.24 -3.88 0.74
CA TYR A 39 7.55 -3.83 0.08
C TYR A 39 7.75 -5.00 -0.92
N PRO A 40 6.90 -5.11 -1.95
CA PRO A 40 7.03 -6.14 -2.97
C PRO A 40 8.21 -5.89 -3.91
N ILE A 41 8.62 -6.94 -4.62
CA ILE A 41 9.59 -6.86 -5.73
C ILE A 41 8.84 -6.47 -7.00
N ALA A 42 9.27 -5.38 -7.64
CA ALA A 42 8.74 -4.89 -8.90
C ALA A 42 8.87 -5.97 -10.00
N LYS A 43 7.77 -6.25 -10.69
CA LYS A 43 7.72 -7.13 -11.87
C LYS A 43 8.02 -6.38 -13.15
N ASN A 44 7.61 -5.12 -13.23
CA ASN A 44 7.83 -4.25 -14.38
C ASN A 44 8.69 -3.04 -14.01
N THR A 45 9.32 -2.43 -15.01
CA THR A 45 10.05 -1.17 -14.90
C THR A 45 9.10 -0.01 -15.24
N VAL A 46 9.15 1.09 -14.48
CA VAL A 46 8.43 2.34 -14.85
C VAL A 46 9.21 3.12 -15.91
N LYS A 47 8.55 3.97 -16.70
CA LYS A 47 9.24 4.83 -17.67
C LYS A 47 10.26 5.71 -16.97
N HIS A 48 11.38 5.94 -17.65
CA HIS A 48 12.57 6.61 -17.12
C HIS A 48 13.33 5.87 -16.00
N LYS A 49 13.00 4.59 -15.71
CA LYS A 49 13.81 3.70 -14.88
C LYS A 49 14.07 4.19 -13.45
N TRP A 50 13.13 4.95 -12.88
CA TRP A 50 13.19 5.33 -11.46
C TRP A 50 12.97 4.14 -10.52
N ILE A 51 12.24 3.13 -11.00
CA ILE A 51 12.06 1.82 -10.36
C ILE A 51 12.18 0.79 -11.48
N GLU A 52 13.14 -0.13 -11.36
CA GLU A 52 13.36 -1.20 -12.33
C GLU A 52 12.76 -2.54 -11.84
N SER A 53 12.46 -3.42 -12.78
CA SER A 53 12.08 -4.80 -12.47
C SER A 53 13.16 -5.46 -11.61
N GLY A 54 12.75 -6.10 -10.51
CA GLY A 54 13.65 -6.66 -9.50
C GLY A 54 13.90 -5.75 -8.29
N ASP A 55 13.59 -4.45 -8.37
CA ASP A 55 13.72 -3.55 -7.24
C ASP A 55 12.61 -3.76 -6.22
N ILE A 56 12.93 -3.58 -4.94
CA ILE A 56 11.92 -3.44 -3.89
C ILE A 56 11.34 -2.03 -4.00
N PHE A 57 10.01 -1.92 -4.07
CA PHE A 57 9.32 -0.62 -4.04
C PHE A 57 8.31 -0.57 -2.90
N ARG A 58 8.00 0.64 -2.44
CA ARG A 58 6.96 0.86 -1.44
C ARG A 58 5.61 1.03 -2.14
N LEU A 59 4.67 0.16 -1.79
CA LEU A 59 3.25 0.30 -2.08
C LEU A 59 2.55 0.75 -0.79
N SER A 60 1.74 1.81 -0.87
CA SER A 60 1.01 2.35 0.28
C SER A 60 -0.49 2.19 0.10
N ILE A 61 -1.16 1.64 1.12
CA ILE A 61 -2.62 1.56 1.23
C ILE A 61 -3.03 2.34 2.47
N CYS A 62 -3.64 3.50 2.27
CA CYS A 62 -3.96 4.45 3.33
C CYS A 62 -5.45 4.41 3.63
N MET A 63 -5.83 4.65 4.89
CA MET A 63 -7.21 5.03 5.17
C MET A 63 -7.59 6.25 4.32
N ASN A 64 -8.84 6.30 3.88
CA ASN A 64 -9.36 7.39 3.08
C ASN A 64 -10.83 7.62 3.40
N GLN A 65 -11.11 8.74 4.07
CA GLN A 65 -12.45 9.13 4.46
C GLN A 65 -13.41 9.37 3.29
N TYR A 66 -12.89 9.74 2.11
CA TYR A 66 -13.72 10.03 0.93
C TYR A 66 -14.18 8.76 0.21
N THR A 67 -13.47 7.65 0.38
CA THR A 67 -13.85 6.35 -0.18
C THR A 67 -14.54 5.45 0.84
N GLY A 68 -14.66 5.91 2.10
CA GLY A 68 -15.19 5.11 3.21
C GLY A 68 -14.24 4.01 3.70
N TYR A 69 -12.97 4.04 3.27
CA TYR A 69 -11.97 3.06 3.68
C TYR A 69 -11.32 3.49 5.01
N SER A 70 -11.79 2.91 6.11
CA SER A 70 -11.48 3.36 7.46
C SER A 70 -10.18 2.77 8.02
N ASN A 71 -9.74 3.26 9.17
CA ASN A 71 -8.64 2.66 9.93
C ASN A 71 -8.90 1.18 10.30
N ASN A 72 -10.17 0.81 10.52
CA ASN A 72 -10.51 -0.58 10.83
C ASN A 72 -10.36 -1.47 9.60
N ASP A 73 -10.71 -0.95 8.41
CA ASP A 73 -10.55 -1.67 7.15
C ASP A 73 -9.06 -1.87 6.83
N VAL A 74 -8.25 -0.83 6.99
CA VAL A 74 -6.77 -0.91 6.89
C VAL A 74 -6.23 -2.01 7.82
N LYS A 75 -6.69 -2.05 9.08
CA LYS A 75 -6.23 -3.06 10.04
C LYS A 75 -6.69 -4.46 9.67
N ALA A 76 -7.94 -4.62 9.22
CA ALA A 76 -8.47 -5.91 8.79
C ALA A 76 -7.74 -6.43 7.56
N ASP A 77 -7.47 -5.55 6.58
CA ASP A 77 -6.71 -5.90 5.39
C ASP A 77 -5.25 -6.23 5.70
N PHE A 78 -4.62 -5.56 6.67
CA PHE A 78 -3.29 -5.95 7.14
C PHE A 78 -3.25 -7.38 7.66
N GLU A 79 -4.20 -7.77 8.53
CA GLU A 79 -4.26 -9.14 9.04
C GLU A 79 -4.60 -10.16 7.93
N ALA A 80 -5.45 -9.79 6.97
CA ALA A 80 -5.80 -10.64 5.83
C ALA A 80 -4.60 -10.84 4.87
N LEU A 81 -3.78 -9.81 4.64
CA LEU A 81 -2.54 -9.93 3.86
C LEU A 81 -1.53 -10.81 4.59
N LYS A 82 -1.38 -10.60 5.91
CA LYS A 82 -0.49 -11.36 6.78
C LYS A 82 -0.87 -12.85 6.84
N SER A 83 -2.15 -13.17 6.87
CA SER A 83 -2.64 -14.55 6.85
C SER A 83 -2.60 -15.20 5.45
N GLY A 84 -2.54 -14.39 4.39
CA GLY A 84 -2.67 -14.83 3.00
C GLY A 84 -4.10 -14.99 2.53
N GLU A 85 -5.10 -14.56 3.31
CA GLU A 85 -6.50 -14.50 2.88
C GLU A 85 -6.69 -13.51 1.73
N LYS A 86 -5.90 -12.44 1.69
CA LYS A 86 -5.85 -11.47 0.59
C LYS A 86 -4.45 -11.36 0.01
N SER A 87 -4.40 -11.05 -1.29
CA SER A 87 -3.23 -10.57 -2.01
C SER A 87 -3.20 -9.04 -2.08
N LEU A 88 -2.09 -8.45 -2.52
CA LEU A 88 -2.05 -7.00 -2.73
C LEU A 88 -3.00 -6.60 -3.88
N GLU A 89 -3.10 -7.44 -4.90
CA GLU A 89 -3.94 -7.24 -6.08
C GLU A 89 -5.44 -7.15 -5.75
N ASP A 90 -5.89 -7.82 -4.68
CA ASP A 90 -7.26 -7.72 -4.16
C ASP A 90 -7.58 -6.31 -3.63
N LEU A 91 -6.55 -5.56 -3.23
CA LEU A 91 -6.64 -4.22 -2.65
C LEU A 91 -6.30 -3.10 -3.66
N LYS A 92 -6.23 -3.42 -4.96
CA LYS A 92 -5.82 -2.47 -6.03
C LYS A 92 -6.57 -1.13 -6.03
N ASN A 93 -7.82 -1.12 -5.60
CA ASN A 93 -8.65 0.09 -5.56
C ASN A 93 -8.22 1.08 -4.46
N TYR A 94 -7.35 0.65 -3.54
CA TYR A 94 -6.86 1.44 -2.41
C TYR A 94 -5.37 1.80 -2.54
N PHE A 95 -4.73 1.47 -3.66
CA PHE A 95 -3.33 1.82 -3.90
C PHE A 95 -3.16 3.33 -4.04
N TRP A 96 -2.21 3.89 -3.29
CA TRP A 96 -1.93 5.31 -3.32
C TRP A 96 -1.50 5.81 -4.70
N ASN A 97 -0.64 5.08 -5.42
CA ASN A 97 -0.24 5.47 -6.79
C ASN A 97 -1.09 4.80 -7.88
N GLY A 98 -2.22 4.17 -7.52
CA GLY A 98 -3.16 3.56 -8.47
C GLY A 98 -2.48 2.66 -9.51
N GLU A 99 -2.67 2.97 -10.79
CA GLU A 99 -2.14 2.21 -11.92
C GLU A 99 -0.61 2.00 -11.87
N LYS A 100 0.16 2.94 -11.30
CA LYS A 100 1.61 2.76 -11.18
C LYS A 100 1.97 1.57 -10.28
N ASP A 101 1.30 1.45 -9.13
CA ASP A 101 1.54 0.35 -8.19
C ASP A 101 1.05 -0.97 -8.80
N MET A 102 -0.09 -0.95 -9.50
CA MET A 102 -0.61 -2.10 -10.25
C MET A 102 0.36 -2.57 -11.33
N TRP A 103 0.95 -1.64 -12.09
CA TRP A 103 1.95 -1.93 -13.12
C TRP A 103 3.20 -2.56 -12.52
N LEU A 104 3.71 -1.98 -11.44
CA LEU A 104 4.88 -2.49 -10.72
C LEU A 104 4.63 -3.88 -10.13
N LEU A 105 3.41 -4.19 -9.67
CA LEU A 105 3.03 -5.55 -9.26
C LEU A 105 2.91 -6.55 -10.42
N GLY A 106 2.93 -6.07 -11.67
CA GLY A 106 2.78 -6.93 -12.85
C GLY A 106 1.33 -7.24 -13.20
N MET A 107 0.36 -6.44 -12.74
CA MET A 107 -1.03 -6.59 -13.12
C MET A 107 -1.24 -6.26 -14.60
N ASN A 108 -2.19 -6.94 -15.25
CA ASN A 108 -2.50 -6.72 -16.66
C ASN A 108 -3.29 -5.41 -16.86
N ILE A 109 -2.57 -4.29 -16.97
CA ILE A 109 -3.10 -2.96 -17.23
C ILE A 109 -2.30 -2.25 -18.33
N GLU A 110 -2.93 -1.29 -19.00
CA GLU A 110 -2.25 -0.39 -19.92
C GLU A 110 -1.73 0.82 -19.11
N TYR A 111 -0.50 0.72 -18.59
CA TYR A 111 0.08 1.82 -17.82
C TYR A 111 0.52 2.97 -18.74
N LYS A 112 -0.14 4.13 -18.64
CA LYS A 112 0.01 5.26 -19.58
C LYS A 112 1.03 6.32 -19.16
N ASP A 113 1.62 6.21 -17.97
CA ASP A 113 2.73 7.06 -17.48
C ASP A 113 2.53 8.58 -17.73
N TRP A 114 1.30 9.08 -17.53
CA TRP A 114 0.94 10.49 -17.63
C TRP A 114 1.01 11.18 -16.26
#